data_AF-A0A2N2GPE1-F1
#
_entry.id   AF-A0A2N2GPE1-F1
#
_cell.length_a   1.000
_cell.length_b   1.000
_cell.length_c   1.000
_cell.angle_alpha   90.00
_cell.angle_beta   90.00
_cell.angle_gamma   90.00
#
_symmetry.space_group_name_H-M   'P 1'
#
loop_
_entity.id
_entity.type
_entity.pdbx_description
1 polymer ?
#
loop_
_entity_poly.entity_id
_entity_poly.type
_entity_poly.pdbx_seq_one_letter_code
_entity_poly.pdbx_strand_id
1 'polypeptide(L)'
;MNMHSMRRILLSLVLLLGLPVLAQAQELIAGKSFGKAPNEIVVTFTSAVDRAVAEDPANYRVHEEQDPDIKLALESVVLAEDQKTATLTFAEPLNSRLPHVVTVSRLAESGAAATFTVMKPYLGYLLSILISALLINNFVFTKYLGLCVFFGTSKRKDTAKGMGLTFTLVMVVSAIMSWFFYQFILKPYDLNFLQIVIFIGLVSLTVQAVDTVLRKVNPALFNAFGVYLVLVIANCVIIAVPLILADNEYNFWESFMLALGAGGGFLLALYLMSSVRERMELANIPSTFKGVPIAFIVAGQFALAFLGFSGLTLF
;
A
#
# COMPACT_ATOMS: atom_id res chain seq x y z
N MET A 1 -17.36 36.66 -18.56
CA MET A 1 -16.52 35.69 -19.32
C MET A 1 -16.85 34.29 -18.80
N ASN A 2 -17.38 33.40 -19.65
CA ASN A 2 -18.02 32.15 -19.21
C ASN A 2 -17.03 31.16 -18.58
N MET A 3 -17.39 30.59 -17.41
CA MET A 3 -16.56 29.68 -16.59
C MET A 3 -16.08 28.43 -17.35
N HIS A 4 -16.83 28.01 -18.37
CA HIS A 4 -16.45 26.92 -19.27
C HIS A 4 -15.31 27.27 -20.24
N SER A 5 -15.20 28.53 -20.66
CA SER A 5 -14.13 29.01 -21.55
C SER A 5 -12.82 29.17 -20.77
N MET A 6 -12.90 29.69 -19.54
CA MET A 6 -11.75 29.83 -18.65
C MET A 6 -11.15 28.47 -18.25
N ARG A 7 -11.98 27.45 -18.03
CA ARG A 7 -11.52 26.08 -17.74
C ARG A 7 -10.85 25.41 -18.93
N ARG A 8 -11.32 25.66 -20.16
CA ARG A 8 -10.68 25.16 -21.39
C ARG A 8 -9.34 25.84 -21.66
N ILE A 9 -9.25 27.15 -21.42
CA ILE A 9 -8.01 27.91 -21.56
C ILE A 9 -6.98 27.46 -20.51
N LEU A 10 -7.40 27.24 -19.25
CA LEU A 10 -6.53 26.74 -18.19
C LEU A 10 -6.04 25.31 -18.47
N LEU A 11 -6.92 24.42 -18.97
CA LEU A 11 -6.55 23.07 -19.40
C LEU A 11 -5.59 23.07 -20.59
N SER A 12 -5.80 23.94 -21.58
CA SER A 12 -4.87 24.08 -22.71
C SER A 12 -3.54 24.70 -22.29
N LEU A 13 -3.52 25.61 -21.31
CA LEU A 13 -2.31 26.23 -20.78
C LEU A 13 -1.49 25.22 -19.95
N VAL A 14 -2.15 24.38 -19.15
CA VAL A 14 -1.53 23.27 -18.41
C VAL A 14 -1.01 22.19 -19.36
N LEU A 15 -1.72 21.92 -20.47
CA LEU A 15 -1.22 21.01 -21.51
C LEU A 15 0.00 21.60 -22.25
N LEU A 16 -0.03 22.89 -22.63
CA LEU A 16 1.07 23.53 -23.36
C LEU A 16 2.31 23.79 -22.49
N LEU A 17 2.15 24.07 -21.20
CA LEU A 17 3.27 24.27 -20.27
C LEU A 17 3.80 22.95 -19.67
N GLY A 18 3.02 21.88 -19.70
CA GLY A 18 3.42 20.56 -19.18
C GLY A 18 4.16 19.68 -20.20
N LEU A 19 4.01 19.94 -21.50
CA LEU A 19 4.60 19.11 -22.57
C LEU A 19 6.10 19.33 -22.84
N PRO A 20 6.70 20.55 -22.74
CA PRO A 20 8.10 20.73 -23.11
C PRO A 20 9.09 20.22 -22.05
N VAL A 21 8.65 19.94 -20.82
CA VAL A 21 9.53 19.43 -19.75
C VAL A 21 9.69 17.90 -19.79
N LEU A 22 8.78 17.19 -20.46
CA LEU A 22 8.86 15.73 -20.64
C LEU A 22 9.61 15.30 -21.92
N ALA A 23 9.99 16.24 -22.79
CA ALA A 23 10.44 15.92 -24.14
C ALA A 23 11.97 15.77 -24.33
N GLN A 24 12.81 16.21 -23.39
CA GLN A 24 14.28 16.24 -23.62
C GLN A 24 15.09 15.06 -23.05
N ALA A 25 14.50 14.13 -22.29
CA ALA A 25 15.23 12.97 -21.73
C ALA A 25 14.89 11.63 -22.40
N GLN A 26 13.92 11.61 -23.32
CA GLN A 26 13.32 10.38 -23.85
C GLN A 26 14.08 9.78 -25.06
N GLU A 27 15.05 10.48 -25.66
CA GLU A 27 15.65 10.02 -26.93
C GLU A 27 16.66 8.86 -26.79
N LEU A 28 17.20 8.59 -25.60
CA LEU A 28 18.30 7.63 -25.42
C LEU A 28 17.89 6.26 -24.84
N ILE A 29 16.72 6.13 -24.20
CA ILE A 29 16.37 4.94 -23.41
C ILE A 29 15.00 4.41 -23.84
N ALA A 30 14.98 3.19 -24.40
CA ALA A 30 13.79 2.51 -24.91
C ALA A 30 13.05 1.69 -23.85
N GLY A 31 13.72 1.25 -22.77
CA GLY A 31 13.11 0.42 -21.72
C GLY A 31 13.91 0.42 -20.41
N LYS A 32 13.20 0.30 -19.28
CA LYS A 32 13.76 0.32 -17.92
C LYS A 32 13.04 -0.73 -17.09
N SER A 33 13.77 -1.69 -16.50
CA SER A 33 13.17 -2.73 -15.66
C SER A 33 14.14 -3.23 -14.60
N PHE A 34 13.63 -3.63 -13.44
CA PHE A 34 14.41 -4.48 -12.53
C PHE A 34 14.65 -5.85 -13.18
N GLY A 35 15.86 -6.39 -13.00
CA GLY A 35 16.23 -7.71 -13.48
C GLY A 35 15.52 -8.85 -12.72
N LYS A 36 15.85 -10.10 -13.06
CA LYS A 36 15.23 -11.27 -12.41
C LYS A 36 15.85 -11.56 -11.03
N ALA A 37 17.06 -11.06 -10.78
CA ALA A 37 17.69 -11.12 -9.46
C ALA A 37 17.41 -9.83 -8.65
N PRO A 38 17.39 -9.90 -7.31
CA PRO A 38 17.14 -8.75 -6.43
C PRO A 38 18.21 -7.64 -6.50
N ASN A 39 19.31 -7.87 -7.23
CA ASN A 39 20.48 -7.01 -7.32
C ASN A 39 20.70 -6.47 -8.74
N GLU A 40 19.70 -6.51 -9.62
CA GLU A 40 19.85 -6.17 -11.03
C GLU A 40 18.92 -5.05 -11.49
N ILE A 41 19.47 -4.08 -12.23
CA ILE A 41 18.70 -3.12 -13.04
C ILE A 41 19.06 -3.33 -14.51
N VAL A 42 18.05 -3.58 -15.34
CA VAL A 42 18.20 -3.75 -16.79
C VAL A 42 17.76 -2.47 -17.50
N VAL A 43 18.65 -1.94 -18.32
CA VAL A 43 18.46 -0.71 -19.09
C VAL A 43 18.56 -1.06 -20.57
N THR A 44 17.55 -0.69 -21.35
CA THR A 44 17.55 -0.87 -22.81
C THR A 44 17.69 0.50 -23.48
N PHE A 45 18.77 0.69 -24.23
CA PHE A 45 19.09 1.88 -25.00
C PHE A 45 18.43 1.86 -26.39
N THR A 46 18.13 3.04 -26.93
CA THR A 46 17.50 3.19 -28.26
C THR A 46 18.49 2.92 -29.40
N SER A 47 19.79 3.16 -29.18
CA SER A 47 20.88 2.94 -30.15
C SER A 47 21.95 2.00 -29.57
N ALA A 48 22.74 1.36 -30.44
CA ALA A 48 23.89 0.55 -30.01
C ALA A 48 24.93 1.45 -29.31
N VAL A 49 25.46 1.00 -28.17
CA VAL A 49 26.41 1.75 -27.35
C VAL A 49 27.78 1.04 -27.36
N ASP A 50 28.86 1.81 -27.38
CA ASP A 50 30.23 1.27 -27.31
C ASP A 50 30.48 0.47 -26.03
N ARG A 51 30.93 -0.79 -26.20
CA ARG A 51 31.20 -1.73 -25.09
C ARG A 51 32.18 -1.19 -24.04
N ALA A 52 33.24 -0.51 -24.48
CA ALA A 52 34.27 0.02 -23.58
C ALA A 52 33.78 1.18 -22.68
N VAL A 53 32.75 1.91 -23.10
CA VAL A 53 32.18 3.04 -22.34
C VAL A 53 30.99 2.58 -21.49
N ALA A 54 30.22 1.62 -21.99
CA ALA A 54 29.05 1.06 -21.32
C ALA A 54 29.38 0.07 -20.21
N GLU A 55 30.54 -0.59 -20.24
CA GLU A 55 30.98 -1.55 -19.21
C GLU A 55 31.71 -0.87 -18.03
N ASP A 56 32.09 0.41 -18.15
CA ASP A 56 32.76 1.15 -17.07
C ASP A 56 31.76 1.53 -15.95
N PRO A 57 31.90 0.97 -14.73
CA PRO A 57 31.02 1.27 -13.61
C PRO A 57 31.05 2.75 -13.19
N ALA A 58 32.13 3.49 -13.51
CA ALA A 58 32.28 4.90 -13.15
C ALA A 58 31.34 5.84 -13.93
N ASN A 59 30.79 5.38 -15.05
CA ASN A 59 29.87 6.15 -15.89
C ASN A 59 28.41 6.07 -15.41
N TYR A 60 28.11 5.20 -14.45
CA TYR A 60 26.78 5.03 -13.87
C TYR A 60 26.76 5.52 -12.43
N ARG A 61 25.81 6.38 -12.11
CA ARG A 61 25.55 6.86 -10.75
C ARG A 61 24.14 6.50 -10.37
N VAL A 62 24.00 5.62 -9.37
CA VAL A 62 22.70 5.15 -8.91
C VAL A 62 22.53 5.53 -7.45
N HIS A 63 21.41 6.16 -7.15
CA HIS A 63 21.00 6.53 -5.81
C HIS A 63 19.50 6.26 -5.65
N GLU A 64 19.05 6.10 -4.41
CA GLU A 64 17.63 6.08 -4.08
C GLU A 64 17.08 7.52 -4.13
N GLU A 65 15.87 7.73 -4.63
CA GLU A 65 15.29 9.08 -4.77
C GLU A 65 15.16 9.81 -3.41
N GLN A 66 14.97 9.05 -2.32
CA GLN A 66 14.85 9.58 -0.96
C GLN A 66 16.20 10.00 -0.37
N ASP A 67 17.30 9.37 -0.81
CA ASP A 67 18.65 9.59 -0.28
C ASP A 67 19.64 9.89 -1.43
N PRO A 68 19.62 11.11 -2.01
CA PRO A 68 20.47 11.48 -3.14
C PRO A 68 21.98 11.48 -2.82
N ASP A 69 22.34 11.49 -1.53
CA ASP A 69 23.72 11.49 -1.06
C ASP A 69 24.32 10.08 -0.93
N ILE A 70 23.49 9.03 -0.84
CA ILE A 70 23.93 7.64 -0.70
C ILE A 70 24.01 6.98 -2.07
N LYS A 71 25.24 6.67 -2.49
CA LYS A 71 25.51 6.03 -3.78
C LYS A 71 25.56 4.52 -3.62
N LEU A 72 24.78 3.82 -4.43
CA LEU A 72 24.80 2.36 -4.48
C LEU A 72 26.01 1.89 -5.29
N ALA A 73 26.79 0.98 -4.71
CA ALA A 73 27.99 0.44 -5.34
C ALA A 73 27.62 -0.59 -6.41
N LEU A 74 28.05 -0.34 -7.65
CA LEU A 74 27.93 -1.26 -8.77
C LEU A 74 29.09 -2.27 -8.75
N GLU A 75 28.78 -3.55 -8.85
CA GLU A 75 29.76 -4.64 -8.91
C GLU A 75 30.20 -4.92 -10.35
N SER A 76 29.25 -4.92 -11.29
CA SER A 76 29.55 -5.08 -12.71
C SER A 76 28.44 -4.51 -13.59
N VAL A 77 28.81 -4.10 -14.81
CA VAL A 77 27.86 -3.71 -15.86
C VAL A 77 28.12 -4.61 -17.06
N VAL A 78 27.14 -5.44 -17.41
CA VAL A 78 27.28 -6.39 -18.53
C VAL A 78 26.37 -5.95 -19.66
N LEU A 79 26.97 -5.74 -20.84
CA LEU A 79 26.23 -5.45 -22.07
C LEU A 79 25.84 -6.76 -22.76
N ALA A 80 24.57 -6.93 -23.09
CA ALA A 80 24.11 -8.06 -23.90
C ALA A 80 24.72 -8.02 -25.32
N GLU A 81 24.80 -9.17 -25.99
CA GLU A 81 25.41 -9.30 -27.32
C GLU A 81 24.82 -8.34 -28.38
N ASP A 82 23.57 -7.93 -28.21
CA ASP A 82 22.83 -6.97 -29.06
C ASP A 82 23.25 -5.50 -28.88
N GLN A 83 24.24 -5.21 -28.01
CA GLN A 83 24.80 -3.86 -27.74
C GLN A 83 23.78 -2.78 -27.29
N LYS A 84 22.54 -3.18 -27.00
CA LYS A 84 21.42 -2.29 -26.66
C LYS A 84 20.89 -2.48 -25.25
N THR A 85 21.27 -3.55 -24.56
CA THR A 85 20.77 -3.85 -23.21
C THR A 85 21.94 -3.96 -22.25
N ALA A 86 21.98 -3.11 -21.23
CA ALA A 86 22.95 -3.18 -20.14
C ALA A 86 22.27 -3.68 -18.87
N THR A 87 22.87 -4.68 -18.23
CA THR A 87 22.47 -5.17 -16.90
C THR A 87 23.46 -4.63 -15.88
N LEU A 88 22.96 -3.81 -14.97
CA LEU A 88 23.68 -3.24 -13.83
C LEU A 88 23.50 -4.18 -12.65
N THR A 89 24.58 -4.79 -12.17
CA THR A 89 24.60 -5.67 -11.01
C THR A 89 25.16 -4.93 -9.80
N PHE A 90 24.46 -4.96 -8.68
CA PHE A 90 24.80 -4.25 -7.45
C PHE A 90 25.34 -5.20 -6.37
N ALA A 91 26.28 -4.71 -5.57
CA ALA A 91 26.92 -5.50 -4.51
C ALA A 91 25.96 -5.84 -3.35
N GLU A 92 24.94 -5.02 -3.15
CA GLU A 92 23.90 -5.19 -2.13
C GLU A 92 22.52 -5.37 -2.77
N PRO A 93 21.58 -6.10 -2.12
CA PRO A 93 20.23 -6.26 -2.64
C PRO A 93 19.49 -4.91 -2.69
N LEU A 94 18.94 -4.59 -3.86
CA LEU A 94 18.24 -3.31 -4.07
C LEU A 94 16.92 -3.30 -3.32
N ASN A 95 16.60 -2.16 -2.72
CA ASN A 95 15.29 -1.93 -2.14
C ASN A 95 14.26 -1.69 -3.24
N SER A 96 13.71 -2.76 -3.81
CA SER A 96 12.73 -2.68 -4.90
C SER A 96 11.41 -1.95 -4.57
N ARG A 97 11.24 -1.45 -3.35
CA ARG A 97 10.11 -0.60 -2.91
C ARG A 97 10.34 0.89 -3.19
N LEU A 98 11.58 1.31 -3.35
CA LEU A 98 11.93 2.72 -3.56
C LEU A 98 12.30 2.98 -5.03
N PRO A 99 11.92 4.14 -5.58
CA PRO A 99 12.38 4.56 -6.90
C PRO A 99 13.90 4.78 -6.88
N HIS A 100 14.58 4.17 -7.84
CA HIS A 100 16.03 4.32 -8.02
C HIS A 100 16.31 5.25 -9.18
N VAL A 101 17.12 6.27 -8.96
CA VAL A 101 17.54 7.22 -9.99
C VAL A 101 18.91 6.80 -10.52
N VAL A 102 18.94 6.43 -11.79
CA VAL A 102 20.15 6.08 -12.53
C VAL A 102 20.54 7.27 -13.38
N THR A 103 21.68 7.88 -13.08
CA THR A 103 22.31 8.90 -13.92
C THR A 103 23.44 8.26 -14.70
N VAL A 104 23.34 8.30 -16.03
CA VAL A 104 24.36 7.81 -16.94
C VAL A 104 25.10 8.98 -17.53
N SER A 105 26.43 8.96 -17.41
CA SER A 105 27.32 10.02 -17.89
C SER A 105 28.15 9.48 -19.06
N ARG A 106 28.33 10.28 -20.13
CA ARG A 106 29.20 9.99 -21.30
C ARG A 106 28.76 8.85 -22.26
N LEU A 107 27.47 8.52 -22.37
CA LEU A 107 27.04 7.46 -23.28
C LEU A 107 26.71 7.90 -24.72
N ALA A 108 26.73 9.21 -25.03
CA ALA A 108 26.50 9.74 -26.38
C ALA A 108 27.74 10.49 -26.89
N GLU A 109 27.97 10.49 -28.21
CA GLU A 109 28.99 11.34 -28.88
C GLU A 109 28.86 12.84 -28.52
N SER A 110 27.71 13.25 -27.97
CA SER A 110 27.40 14.61 -27.50
C SER A 110 27.73 14.87 -26.01
N GLY A 111 28.22 13.89 -25.24
CA GLY A 111 28.59 14.09 -23.83
C GLY A 111 27.44 14.38 -22.86
N ALA A 112 26.17 14.23 -23.29
CA ALA A 112 25.00 14.48 -22.45
C ALA A 112 24.83 13.42 -21.35
N ALA A 113 24.50 13.86 -20.14
CA ALA A 113 24.11 12.98 -19.03
C ALA A 113 22.60 12.68 -19.12
N ALA A 114 22.22 11.41 -19.07
CA ALA A 114 20.83 10.97 -19.07
C ALA A 114 20.47 10.43 -17.68
N THR A 115 19.51 11.09 -17.02
CA THR A 115 18.98 10.65 -15.73
C THR A 115 17.62 9.99 -15.93
N PHE A 116 17.45 8.80 -15.37
CA PHE A 116 16.19 8.08 -15.41
C PHE A 116 15.86 7.36 -14.11
N THR A 117 14.59 7.39 -13.76
CA THR A 117 14.06 6.65 -12.62
C THR A 117 13.58 5.26 -13.07
N VAL A 118 13.97 4.22 -12.33
CA VAL A 118 13.49 2.84 -12.49
C VAL A 118 12.57 2.52 -11.32
N MET A 119 11.33 2.15 -11.62
CA MET A 119 10.34 1.72 -10.62
C MET A 119 9.59 0.49 -11.14
N LYS A 120 9.21 -0.44 -10.25
CA LYS A 120 8.31 -1.55 -10.59
C LYS A 120 6.99 -0.98 -11.18
N PRO A 121 6.31 -1.71 -12.07
CA PRO A 121 5.03 -1.25 -12.61
C PRO A 121 4.07 -0.92 -11.45
N TYR A 122 3.73 0.36 -11.32
CA TYR A 122 3.05 0.94 -10.16
C TYR A 122 1.73 0.23 -9.82
N LEU A 123 1.00 -0.24 -10.83
CA LEU A 123 -0.24 -1.00 -10.64
C LEU A 123 -0.02 -2.37 -9.99
N GLY A 124 1.06 -3.08 -10.36
CA GLY A 124 1.41 -4.37 -9.78
C GLY A 124 1.83 -4.24 -8.32
N TYR A 125 2.53 -3.15 -7.99
CA TYR A 125 2.91 -2.80 -6.62
C TYR A 125 1.70 -2.43 -5.75
N LEU A 126 0.77 -1.61 -6.27
CA LEU A 126 -0.49 -1.31 -5.57
C LEU A 126 -1.32 -2.56 -5.29
N LEU A 127 -1.40 -3.47 -6.26
CA LEU A 127 -2.10 -4.74 -6.10
C LEU A 127 -1.39 -5.66 -5.10
N SER A 128 -0.06 -5.66 -5.06
CA SER A 128 0.69 -6.45 -4.09
C SER A 128 0.46 -5.94 -2.66
N ILE A 129 0.40 -4.61 -2.44
CA ILE A 129 0.00 -4.03 -1.15
C ILE A 129 -1.41 -4.48 -0.76
N LEU A 130 -2.36 -4.40 -1.69
CA LEU A 130 -3.75 -4.81 -1.44
C LEU A 130 -3.84 -6.28 -1.02
N ILE A 131 -3.26 -7.18 -1.82
CA ILE A 131 -3.30 -8.63 -1.55
C ILE A 131 -2.51 -8.97 -0.28
N SER A 132 -1.39 -8.29 -0.05
CA SER A 132 -0.59 -8.47 1.15
C SER A 132 -1.37 -8.08 2.40
N ALA A 133 -2.02 -6.92 2.41
CA ALA A 133 -2.84 -6.49 3.55
C ALA A 133 -4.10 -7.36 3.76
N LEU A 134 -4.67 -7.90 2.67
CA LEU A 134 -5.90 -8.69 2.71
C LEU A 134 -5.66 -10.14 3.19
N LEU A 135 -4.61 -10.81 2.69
CA LEU A 135 -4.30 -12.21 2.99
C LEU A 135 -3.00 -12.41 3.78
N ILE A 136 -1.87 -11.95 3.26
CA ILE A 136 -0.53 -12.32 3.77
C ILE A 136 -0.31 -11.78 5.19
N ASN A 137 -0.47 -10.47 5.35
CA ASN A 137 -0.34 -9.73 6.58
C ASN A 137 -1.72 -9.35 7.14
N ASN A 138 -2.63 -10.32 7.17
CA ASN A 138 -3.99 -10.09 7.65
C ASN A 138 -3.97 -9.53 9.09
N PHE A 139 -4.63 -8.39 9.27
CA PHE A 139 -4.61 -7.67 10.54
C PHE A 139 -5.25 -8.45 11.69
N VAL A 140 -6.23 -9.31 11.41
CA VAL A 140 -6.97 -10.08 12.42
C VAL A 140 -6.22 -11.34 12.81
N PHE A 141 -5.78 -12.13 11.83
CA PHE A 141 -5.21 -13.45 12.09
C PHE A 141 -3.68 -13.44 12.29
N THR A 142 -2.97 -12.51 11.64
CA THR A 142 -1.50 -12.44 11.73
C THR A 142 -1.06 -11.44 12.79
N LYS A 143 -1.72 -10.27 12.86
CA LYS A 143 -1.38 -9.19 13.81
C LYS A 143 -2.26 -9.15 15.07
N TYR A 144 -3.29 -9.99 15.15
CA TYR A 144 -4.21 -10.07 16.30
C TYR A 144 -4.93 -8.76 16.65
N LEU A 145 -5.21 -7.93 15.64
CA LEU A 145 -5.90 -6.65 15.78
C LEU A 145 -7.40 -6.81 15.47
N GLY A 146 -8.22 -6.03 16.17
CA GLY A 146 -9.68 -5.95 15.94
C GLY A 146 -10.50 -7.09 16.54
N LEU A 147 -9.91 -7.93 17.41
CA LEU A 147 -10.55 -9.09 18.01
C LEU A 147 -11.85 -8.77 18.79
N CYS A 148 -11.93 -7.59 19.40
CA CYS A 148 -13.07 -7.15 20.21
C CYS A 148 -14.38 -7.18 19.42
N VAL A 149 -14.36 -6.60 18.22
CA VAL A 149 -15.53 -6.54 17.32
C VAL A 149 -15.67 -7.84 16.55
N PHE A 150 -14.55 -8.50 16.22
CA PHE A 150 -14.53 -9.79 15.56
C PHE A 150 -15.33 -10.85 16.31
N PHE A 151 -15.11 -11.03 17.62
CA PHE A 151 -15.85 -12.01 18.41
C PHE A 151 -17.29 -11.59 18.73
N GLY A 152 -17.56 -10.29 18.81
CA GLY A 152 -18.89 -9.76 19.09
C GLY A 152 -19.87 -9.94 17.92
N THR A 153 -19.42 -9.67 16.70
CA THR A 153 -20.28 -9.56 15.51
C THR A 153 -20.26 -10.77 14.59
N SER A 154 -19.42 -11.78 14.88
CA SER A 154 -19.33 -13.02 14.09
C SER A 154 -20.39 -14.08 14.40
N LYS A 155 -21.44 -13.78 15.18
CA LYS A 155 -22.49 -14.77 15.49
C LYS A 155 -23.39 -15.08 14.30
N ARG A 156 -23.73 -14.06 13.50
CA ARG A 156 -24.67 -14.18 12.37
C ARG A 156 -24.05 -13.63 11.10
N LYS A 157 -24.25 -14.30 9.97
CA LYS A 157 -23.63 -13.93 8.69
C LYS A 157 -24.07 -12.56 8.21
N ASP A 158 -25.34 -12.22 8.35
CA ASP A 158 -25.88 -10.93 7.91
C ASP A 158 -25.28 -9.77 8.72
N THR A 159 -25.16 -9.97 10.03
CA THR A 159 -24.48 -9.04 10.95
C THR A 159 -23.01 -8.90 10.61
N ALA A 160 -22.30 -10.01 10.35
CA ALA A 160 -20.86 -9.99 10.02
C ALA A 160 -20.57 -9.25 8.71
N LYS A 161 -21.39 -9.46 7.67
CA LYS A 161 -21.26 -8.75 6.38
C LYS A 161 -21.46 -7.25 6.54
N GLY A 162 -22.54 -6.85 7.23
CA GLY A 162 -22.83 -5.43 7.46
C GLY A 162 -21.73 -4.74 8.28
N MET A 163 -21.21 -5.42 9.31
CA MET A 163 -20.14 -4.88 10.15
C MET A 163 -18.83 -4.74 9.37
N GLY A 164 -18.43 -5.77 8.63
CA GLY A 164 -17.18 -5.74 7.86
C GLY A 164 -17.18 -4.69 6.76
N LEU A 165 -18.32 -4.47 6.08
CA LEU A 165 -18.46 -3.39 5.09
C LEU A 165 -18.33 -2.01 5.74
N THR A 166 -19.00 -1.81 6.88
CA THR A 166 -18.93 -0.56 7.64
C THR A 166 -17.50 -0.27 8.09
N PHE A 167 -16.80 -1.29 8.60
CA PHE A 167 -15.39 -1.21 8.99
C PHE A 167 -14.47 -0.84 7.82
N THR A 168 -14.68 -1.46 6.66
CA THR A 168 -13.90 -1.17 5.45
C THR A 168 -14.06 0.29 5.05
N LEU A 169 -15.29 0.80 5.06
CA LEU A 169 -15.57 2.20 4.72
C LEU A 169 -14.91 3.16 5.72
N VAL A 170 -15.04 2.90 7.04
CA VAL A 170 -14.40 3.72 8.08
C VAL A 170 -12.88 3.71 7.92
N MET A 171 -12.26 2.55 7.69
CA MET A 171 -10.81 2.44 7.51
C MET A 171 -10.32 3.20 6.29
N VAL A 172 -11.02 3.09 5.15
CA VAL A 172 -10.64 3.80 3.92
C VAL A 172 -10.74 5.32 4.11
N VAL A 173 -11.86 5.82 4.64
CA VAL A 173 -12.05 7.26 4.86
C VAL A 173 -11.05 7.79 5.88
N SER A 174 -10.88 7.08 7.00
CA SER A 174 -9.94 7.50 8.03
C SER A 174 -8.50 7.47 7.55
N ALA A 175 -8.08 6.49 6.73
CA ALA A 175 -6.73 6.43 6.20
C ALA A 175 -6.44 7.58 5.23
N ILE A 176 -7.40 7.91 4.36
CA ILE A 176 -7.27 9.06 3.44
C ILE A 176 -7.15 10.36 4.23
N MET A 177 -8.01 10.56 5.24
CA MET A 177 -7.96 11.76 6.08
C MET A 177 -6.65 11.86 6.86
N SER A 178 -6.20 10.75 7.45
CA SER A 178 -4.93 10.69 8.18
C SER A 178 -3.73 10.93 7.27
N TRP A 179 -3.73 10.42 6.04
CA TRP A 179 -2.68 10.71 5.05
C TRP A 179 -2.59 12.20 4.74
N PHE A 180 -3.73 12.85 4.49
CA PHE A 180 -3.78 14.29 4.24
C PHE A 180 -3.22 15.07 5.44
N PHE A 181 -3.67 14.75 6.66
CA PHE A 181 -3.17 15.42 7.85
C PHE A 181 -1.68 15.16 8.09
N TYR A 182 -1.21 13.93 7.88
CA TYR A 182 0.19 13.56 8.06
C TYR A 182 1.10 14.37 7.12
N GLN A 183 0.78 14.40 5.83
CA GLN A 183 1.60 15.07 4.81
C GLN A 183 1.56 16.60 4.91
N PHE A 184 0.39 17.19 5.17
CA PHE A 184 0.23 18.65 5.15
C PHE A 184 0.43 19.34 6.49
N ILE A 185 0.37 18.60 7.61
CA ILE A 185 0.47 19.17 8.96
C ILE A 185 1.61 18.54 9.74
N LEU A 186 1.66 17.22 9.88
CA LEU A 186 2.66 16.62 10.79
C LEU A 186 4.08 16.76 10.24
N LYS A 187 4.28 16.47 8.95
CA LYS A 187 5.59 16.55 8.29
C LYS A 187 6.18 17.97 8.23
N PRO A 188 5.45 19.03 7.80
CA PRO A 188 6.03 20.38 7.72
C PRO A 188 6.25 21.05 9.08
N TYR A 189 5.48 20.69 10.11
CA TYR A 189 5.62 21.26 11.45
C TYR A 189 6.47 20.39 12.40
N ASP A 190 7.01 19.27 11.91
CA ASP A 190 7.79 18.27 12.67
C ASP A 190 7.09 17.77 13.96
N LEU A 191 5.77 17.59 13.88
CA LEU A 191 4.91 17.21 15.03
C LEU A 191 4.69 15.69 15.11
N ASN A 192 5.70 14.90 14.77
CA ASN A 192 5.62 13.43 14.71
C ASN A 192 5.17 12.81 16.05
N PHE A 193 5.55 13.40 17.19
CA PHE A 193 5.12 12.93 18.51
C PHE A 193 3.60 12.99 18.73
N LEU A 194 2.88 13.93 18.09
CA LEU A 194 1.45 14.13 18.28
C LEU A 194 0.59 13.21 17.39
N GLN A 195 1.21 12.37 16.55
CA GLN A 195 0.53 11.56 15.54
C GLN A 195 -0.59 10.68 16.10
N ILE A 196 -0.36 10.02 17.25
CA ILE A 196 -1.33 9.08 17.82
C ILE A 196 -2.59 9.83 18.25
N VAL A 197 -2.45 10.99 18.89
CA VAL A 197 -3.57 11.80 19.38
C VAL A 197 -4.39 12.33 18.20
N ILE A 198 -3.71 12.81 17.16
CA ILE A 198 -4.37 13.33 15.94
C ILE A 198 -5.12 12.20 15.22
N PHE A 199 -4.50 11.03 15.04
CA PHE A 199 -5.15 9.90 14.37
C PHE A 199 -6.37 9.39 15.14
N ILE A 200 -6.31 9.29 16.47
CA ILE A 200 -7.48 8.94 17.29
C ILE A 200 -8.61 9.97 17.09
N GLY A 201 -8.28 11.26 17.05
CA GLY A 201 -9.23 12.33 16.77
C GLY A 201 -9.91 12.19 15.40
N LEU A 202 -9.12 11.96 14.34
CA LEU A 202 -9.63 11.79 12.97
C LEU A 202 -10.51 10.53 12.82
N VAL A 203 -10.10 9.43 13.44
CA VAL A 203 -10.88 8.20 13.50
C VAL A 203 -12.21 8.45 14.21
N SER A 204 -12.19 9.11 15.37
CA SER A 204 -13.40 9.42 16.14
C SER A 204 -14.41 10.23 15.34
N LEU A 205 -13.94 11.27 14.64
CA LEU A 205 -14.78 12.09 13.75
C LEU A 205 -15.39 11.26 12.61
N THR A 206 -14.59 10.39 11.99
CA THR A 206 -15.05 9.52 10.89
C THR A 206 -16.11 8.53 11.37
N VAL A 207 -15.88 7.89 12.52
CA VAL A 207 -16.82 6.92 13.08
C VAL A 207 -18.13 7.59 13.49
N GLN A 208 -18.08 8.79 14.09
CA GLN A 208 -19.29 9.55 14.43
C GLN A 208 -20.10 9.96 13.19
N ALA A 209 -19.42 10.35 12.11
CA ALA A 209 -20.09 10.62 10.84
C ALA A 209 -20.82 9.36 10.33
N VAL A 210 -20.15 8.20 10.38
CA VAL A 210 -20.74 6.91 9.97
C VAL A 210 -21.89 6.49 10.89
N ASP A 211 -21.80 6.69 12.21
CA ASP A 211 -22.89 6.43 13.16
C ASP A 211 -24.17 7.20 12.77
N THR A 212 -24.01 8.49 12.47
CA THR A 212 -25.12 9.37 12.07
C THR A 212 -25.74 8.93 10.73
N VAL A 213 -24.91 8.52 9.77
CA VAL A 213 -25.38 8.01 8.46
C VAL A 213 -26.13 6.70 8.63
N LEU A 214 -25.62 5.75 9.43
CA LEU A 214 -26.26 4.46 9.66
C LEU A 214 -27.64 4.60 10.31
N ARG A 215 -27.78 5.50 11.31
CA ARG A 215 -29.09 5.79 11.94
C ARG A 215 -30.15 6.21 10.93
N LYS A 216 -29.75 6.94 9.88
CA LYS A 216 -30.66 7.48 8.87
C LYS A 216 -30.93 6.53 7.70
N VAL A 217 -29.93 5.77 7.26
CA VAL A 217 -30.04 4.90 6.08
C VAL A 217 -30.64 3.54 6.42
N ASN A 218 -30.24 2.92 7.54
CA ASN A 218 -30.70 1.58 7.88
C ASN A 218 -30.87 1.41 9.41
N PRO A 219 -32.04 1.78 9.97
CA PRO A 219 -32.30 1.70 11.40
C PRO A 219 -32.33 0.25 11.92
N ALA A 220 -32.64 -0.74 11.07
CA ALA A 220 -32.62 -2.15 11.46
C ALA A 220 -31.18 -2.63 11.74
N LEU A 221 -30.23 -2.22 10.90
CA LEU A 221 -28.81 -2.50 11.10
C LEU A 221 -28.26 -1.75 12.32
N PHE A 222 -28.65 -0.49 12.50
CA PHE A 222 -28.26 0.30 13.67
C PHE A 222 -28.72 -0.36 14.98
N ASN A 223 -29.96 -0.84 15.06
CA ASN A 223 -30.47 -1.54 16.26
C ASN A 223 -29.72 -2.85 16.54
N ALA A 224 -29.25 -3.56 15.50
CA ALA A 224 -28.43 -4.75 15.67
C ALA A 224 -26.98 -4.44 16.10
N PHE A 225 -26.49 -3.23 15.79
CA PHE A 225 -25.10 -2.82 16.00
C PHE A 225 -24.87 -1.78 17.12
N GLY A 226 -25.92 -1.27 17.77
CA GLY A 226 -25.88 -0.06 18.60
C GLY A 226 -24.74 -0.02 19.64
N VAL A 227 -24.41 -1.15 20.27
CA VAL A 227 -23.29 -1.24 21.23
C VAL A 227 -21.92 -1.33 20.54
N TYR A 228 -21.86 -1.95 19.35
CA TYR A 228 -20.62 -2.16 18.61
C TYR A 228 -20.14 -0.90 17.88
N LEU A 229 -21.03 0.07 17.60
CA LEU A 229 -20.67 1.35 16.97
C LEU A 229 -19.71 2.18 17.83
N VAL A 230 -19.92 2.21 19.15
CA VAL A 230 -18.98 2.82 20.09
C VAL A 230 -17.67 2.01 20.17
N LEU A 231 -17.74 0.69 20.05
CA LEU A 231 -16.55 -0.18 20.03
C LEU A 231 -15.67 -0.01 18.77
N VAL A 232 -16.20 0.62 17.71
CA VAL A 232 -15.43 0.92 16.49
C VAL A 232 -14.38 1.98 16.76
N ILE A 233 -14.69 3.04 17.54
CA ILE A 233 -13.75 4.14 17.80
C ILE A 233 -12.47 3.65 18.49
N ALA A 234 -12.61 2.65 19.36
CA ALA A 234 -11.53 2.09 20.16
C ALA A 234 -10.98 0.80 19.54
N ASN A 235 -11.28 0.52 18.26
CA ASN A 235 -10.80 -0.68 17.62
C ASN A 235 -9.33 -0.49 17.19
N CYS A 236 -8.48 -1.39 17.66
CA CYS A 236 -7.05 -1.33 17.36
C CYS A 236 -6.71 -1.49 15.88
N VAL A 237 -7.55 -2.16 15.06
CA VAL A 237 -7.29 -2.24 13.61
C VAL A 237 -7.46 -0.89 12.92
N ILE A 238 -8.42 -0.09 13.38
CA ILE A 238 -8.76 1.20 12.76
C ILE A 238 -7.67 2.24 13.05
N ILE A 239 -7.08 2.20 14.25
CA ILE A 239 -5.95 3.09 14.62
C ILE A 239 -4.64 2.60 13.99
N ALA A 240 -4.43 1.28 13.87
CA ALA A 240 -3.19 0.72 13.34
C ALA A 240 -2.96 1.08 11.86
N VAL A 241 -4.00 1.16 11.04
CA VAL A 241 -3.86 1.46 9.59
C VAL A 241 -3.25 2.85 9.35
N PRO A 242 -3.78 3.95 9.90
CA PRO A 242 -3.14 5.27 9.85
C PRO A 242 -1.72 5.30 10.40
N LEU A 243 -1.44 4.54 11.46
CA LEU A 243 -0.12 4.51 12.08
C LEU A 243 0.92 3.83 11.18
N ILE A 244 0.56 2.70 10.58
CA ILE A 244 1.42 1.99 9.61
C ILE A 244 1.64 2.85 8.35
N LEU A 245 0.63 3.61 7.95
CA LEU A 245 0.72 4.53 6.82
C LEU A 245 1.70 5.67 7.06
N ALA A 246 1.70 6.23 8.26
CA ALA A 246 2.67 7.24 8.69
C ALA A 246 4.09 6.65 8.81
N ASP A 247 4.22 5.48 9.42
CA ASP A 247 5.49 4.79 9.64
C ASP A 247 6.19 4.39 8.33
N ASN A 248 5.43 4.00 7.31
CA ASN A 248 5.96 3.61 5.99
C ASN A 248 5.98 4.76 4.97
N GLU A 249 5.59 5.99 5.36
CA GLU A 249 5.46 7.16 4.49
C GLU A 249 4.76 6.88 3.14
N TYR A 250 3.65 6.12 3.16
CA TYR A 250 2.97 5.73 1.93
C TYR A 250 2.41 6.92 1.14
N ASN A 251 2.40 6.81 -0.18
CA ASN A 251 1.69 7.74 -1.07
C ASN A 251 0.17 7.62 -0.92
N PHE A 252 -0.59 8.57 -1.49
CA PHE A 252 -2.05 8.58 -1.45
C PHE A 252 -2.68 7.27 -1.96
N TRP A 253 -2.20 6.75 -3.11
CA TRP A 253 -2.76 5.54 -3.70
C TRP A 253 -2.36 4.27 -2.94
N GLU A 254 -1.13 4.22 -2.41
CA GLU A 254 -0.65 3.11 -1.57
C GLU A 254 -1.44 3.05 -0.26
N SER A 255 -1.66 4.20 0.35
CA SER A 255 -2.50 4.38 1.54
C SER A 255 -3.93 3.90 1.33
N PHE A 256 -4.53 4.26 0.20
CA PHE A 256 -5.87 3.82 -0.18
C PHE A 256 -5.94 2.30 -0.36
N MET A 257 -4.97 1.70 -1.06
CA MET A 257 -4.92 0.26 -1.30
C MET A 257 -4.64 -0.53 -0.01
N LEU A 258 -3.78 -0.01 0.87
CA LEU A 258 -3.53 -0.58 2.19
C LEU A 258 -4.82 -0.59 3.03
N ALA A 259 -5.54 0.53 3.08
CA ALA A 259 -6.77 0.64 3.86
C ALA A 259 -7.89 -0.25 3.29
N LEU A 260 -7.99 -0.33 1.96
CA LEU A 260 -8.93 -1.22 1.29
C LEU A 260 -8.60 -2.70 1.55
N GLY A 261 -7.31 -3.05 1.55
CA GLY A 261 -6.82 -4.40 1.84
C GLY A 261 -7.03 -4.78 3.31
N ALA A 262 -6.74 -3.87 4.24
CA ALA A 262 -6.98 -4.06 5.67
C ALA A 262 -8.47 -4.22 5.98
N GLY A 263 -9.32 -3.39 5.39
CA GLY A 263 -10.78 -3.50 5.51
C GLY A 263 -11.34 -4.76 4.89
N GLY A 264 -10.95 -5.07 3.66
CA GLY A 264 -11.30 -6.31 2.98
C GLY A 264 -10.85 -7.55 3.74
N GLY A 265 -9.65 -7.52 4.33
CA GLY A 265 -9.11 -8.60 5.15
C GLY A 265 -9.90 -8.80 6.45
N PHE A 266 -10.33 -7.70 7.09
CA PHE A 266 -11.21 -7.75 8.26
C PHE A 266 -12.61 -8.29 7.91
N LEU A 267 -13.21 -7.85 6.80
CA LEU A 267 -14.47 -8.35 6.29
C LEU A 267 -14.39 -9.85 5.97
N LEU A 268 -13.33 -10.29 5.29
CA LEU A 268 -13.08 -11.70 4.98
C LEU A 268 -12.98 -12.53 6.26
N ALA A 269 -12.17 -12.07 7.23
CA ALA A 269 -12.01 -12.75 8.51
C ALA A 269 -13.35 -12.90 9.24
N LEU A 270 -14.13 -11.82 9.35
CA LEU A 270 -15.45 -11.83 9.96
C LEU A 270 -16.42 -12.80 9.27
N TYR A 271 -16.42 -12.81 7.93
CA TYR A 271 -17.30 -13.66 7.15
C TYR A 271 -16.95 -15.16 7.30
N LEU A 272 -15.66 -15.49 7.28
CA LEU A 272 -15.18 -16.86 7.53
C LEU A 272 -15.55 -17.33 8.93
N MET A 273 -15.30 -16.49 9.94
CA MET A 273 -15.61 -16.80 11.33
C MET A 273 -17.11 -17.01 11.54
N SER A 274 -17.94 -16.13 10.97
CA SER A 274 -19.39 -16.28 11.08
C SER A 274 -19.91 -17.52 10.39
N SER A 275 -19.30 -17.92 9.28
CA SER A 275 -19.66 -19.14 8.57
C SER A 275 -19.36 -20.39 9.38
N VAL A 276 -18.22 -20.43 10.08
CA VAL A 276 -17.89 -21.56 10.97
C VAL A 276 -18.75 -21.53 12.23
N ARG A 277 -19.00 -20.37 12.82
CA ARG A 277 -19.85 -20.26 14.02
C ARG A 277 -21.26 -20.79 13.81
N GLU A 278 -21.89 -20.45 12.70
CA GLU A 278 -23.23 -20.96 12.38
C GLU A 278 -23.24 -22.49 12.17
N ARG A 279 -22.15 -23.05 11.62
CA ARG A 279 -21.98 -24.51 11.50
C ARG A 279 -21.74 -25.17 12.86
N MET A 280 -21.02 -24.52 13.76
CA MET A 280 -20.76 -25.02 15.10
C MET A 280 -22.01 -25.06 15.97
N GLU A 281 -22.99 -24.18 15.75
CA GLU A 281 -24.26 -24.23 16.48
C GLU A 281 -25.03 -25.54 16.27
N LEU A 282 -24.84 -26.18 15.12
CA LEU A 282 -25.41 -27.49 14.79
C LEU A 282 -24.52 -28.67 15.23
N ALA A 283 -23.28 -28.40 15.61
CA ALA A 283 -22.31 -29.43 15.96
C ALA A 283 -22.47 -29.89 17.42
N ASN A 284 -22.07 -31.13 17.69
CA ASN A 284 -22.18 -31.70 19.03
C ASN A 284 -20.96 -31.30 19.89
N ILE A 285 -21.00 -30.09 20.45
CA ILE A 285 -19.94 -29.52 21.28
C ILE A 285 -20.25 -29.76 22.77
N PRO A 286 -19.27 -30.18 23.61
CA PRO A 286 -19.45 -30.25 25.07
C PRO A 286 -19.95 -28.92 25.64
N SER A 287 -20.86 -28.97 26.62
CA SER A 287 -21.54 -27.79 27.19
C SER A 287 -20.56 -26.71 27.67
N THR A 288 -19.43 -27.09 28.25
CA THR A 288 -18.39 -26.17 28.76
C THR A 288 -17.70 -25.34 27.68
N PHE A 289 -17.63 -25.83 26.43
CA PHE A 289 -16.94 -25.13 25.33
C PHE A 289 -17.87 -24.28 24.46
N LYS A 290 -19.20 -24.35 24.68
CA LYS A 290 -20.17 -23.64 23.84
C LYS A 290 -19.98 -22.12 23.91
N GLY A 291 -20.10 -21.46 22.75
CA GLY A 291 -20.10 -20.01 22.63
C GLY A 291 -18.73 -19.38 22.36
N VAL A 292 -18.18 -18.67 23.36
CA VAL A 292 -16.93 -17.91 23.22
C VAL A 292 -15.68 -18.82 23.28
N PRO A 293 -15.58 -19.83 24.17
CA PRO A 293 -14.37 -20.67 24.25
C PRO A 293 -14.05 -21.39 22.95
N ILE A 294 -15.03 -22.06 22.32
CA ILE A 294 -14.83 -22.71 21.03
C ILE A 294 -14.49 -21.71 19.91
N ALA A 295 -15.00 -20.48 19.99
CA ALA A 295 -14.68 -19.44 19.02
C ALA A 295 -13.20 -19.03 19.08
N PHE A 296 -12.59 -18.99 20.27
CA PHE A 296 -11.15 -18.76 20.41
C PHE A 296 -10.33 -19.92 19.83
N ILE A 297 -10.76 -21.17 20.03
CA ILE A 297 -10.09 -22.34 19.45
C ILE A 297 -10.12 -22.28 17.92
N VAL A 298 -11.28 -21.99 17.33
CA VAL A 298 -11.43 -21.85 15.87
C VAL A 298 -10.64 -20.65 15.34
N ALA A 299 -10.63 -19.52 16.05
CA ALA A 299 -9.82 -18.37 15.66
C ALA A 299 -8.31 -18.71 15.65
N GLY A 300 -7.84 -19.51 16.62
CA GLY A 300 -6.47 -20.03 16.63
C GLY A 300 -6.17 -20.96 15.44
N GLN A 301 -7.12 -21.82 15.06
CA GLN A 301 -6.98 -22.65 13.85
C GLN A 301 -6.92 -21.81 12.57
N PHE A 302 -7.72 -20.75 12.47
CA PHE A 302 -7.62 -19.79 11.38
C PHE A 302 -6.27 -19.07 11.38
N ALA A 303 -5.77 -18.64 12.54
CA ALA A 303 -4.44 -18.01 12.64
C ALA A 303 -3.34 -18.95 12.12
N LEU A 304 -3.37 -20.23 12.49
CA LEU A 304 -2.42 -21.24 11.98
C LEU A 304 -2.53 -21.42 10.46
N ALA A 305 -3.76 -21.45 9.92
CA ALA A 305 -3.97 -21.56 8.47
C ALA A 305 -3.45 -20.33 7.71
N PHE A 306 -3.67 -19.12 8.26
CA PHE A 306 -3.22 -17.87 7.65
C PHE A 306 -1.70 -17.67 7.75
N LEU A 307 -1.06 -18.23 8.79
CA LEU A 307 0.40 -18.19 8.93
C LEU A 307 1.11 -18.90 7.76
N GLY A 308 0.45 -19.87 7.11
CA GLY A 308 0.94 -20.49 5.88
C GLY A 308 1.12 -19.51 4.70
N PHE A 309 0.40 -18.38 4.69
CA PHE A 309 0.57 -17.34 3.66
C PHE A 309 1.70 -16.36 3.95
N SER A 310 2.27 -16.36 5.17
CA SER A 310 3.30 -15.40 5.59
C SER A 310 4.59 -15.47 4.73
N GLY A 311 4.90 -16.65 4.18
CA GLY A 311 6.05 -16.85 3.30
C GLY A 311 5.85 -16.41 1.84
N LEU A 312 4.68 -15.90 1.48
CA LEU A 312 4.35 -15.58 0.10
C LEU A 312 4.87 -14.17 -0.24
N THR A 313 5.95 -14.10 -1.03
CA THR A 313 6.47 -12.84 -1.54
C THR A 313 5.81 -12.52 -2.88
N LEU A 314 5.02 -11.44 -2.93
CA LEU A 314 4.46 -10.91 -4.17
C LEU A 314 5.38 -9.81 -4.70
N PHE A 315 6.16 -10.15 -5.73
CA PHE A 315 7.03 -9.30 -6.56
C PHE A 315 8.17 -8.58 -5.84
#